data_AF-A0A8J5MUH8-F1
#
_entry.id   AF-A0A8J5MUH8-F1
#
_cell.length_a   1.000
_cell.length_b   1.000
_cell.length_c   1.000
_cell.angle_alpha   90.00
_cell.angle_beta   90.00
_cell.angle_gamma   90.00
#
_symmetry.space_group_name_H-M   'P 1'
#
loop_
_entity.id
_entity.type
_entity.pdbx_description
1 polymer ?
#
loop_
_entity_poly.entity_id
_entity_poly.type
_entity_poly.pdbx_seq_one_letter_code
_entity_poly.pdbx_strand_id
1 'polypeptide(L)'
;MITDRQTETGQGRVNQLGGVFINGRPLPNHIRLKIVEMAAAGVRPCVISRQLRVSHGCVSKILNRYQETGSIRPGVIGGSKPKVTTPDVEKRIDDYKKENPGVFSWEIRDRLVKEGVVDKASAPSVSSISRILRGGKRDDDPRKDHSIDGILGECPTVLIHCLHSPPHTAPIVPHTLPP
;
A
#
# COMPACT_ATOMS: atom_id res chain seq x y z
N MET A 1 10.89 -25.42 26.79
CA MET A 1 10.10 -24.19 27.00
C MET A 1 9.87 -23.55 25.64
N ILE A 2 8.72 -23.82 25.00
CA ILE A 2 8.37 -23.20 23.72
C ILE A 2 7.58 -21.94 24.04
N THR A 3 8.04 -20.79 23.56
CA THR A 3 7.35 -19.51 23.73
C THR A 3 6.24 -19.39 22.70
N ASP A 4 5.02 -19.75 23.10
CA ASP A 4 3.83 -19.44 22.31
C ASP A 4 3.61 -17.92 22.28
N ARG A 5 4.12 -17.28 21.22
CA ARG A 5 3.73 -15.92 20.87
C ARG A 5 2.36 -15.98 20.21
N GLN A 6 1.34 -16.07 21.04
CA GLN A 6 -0.06 -15.99 20.64
C GLN A 6 -0.30 -14.67 19.89
N THR A 7 -0.29 -14.72 18.56
CA THR A 7 -0.57 -13.56 17.72
C THR A 7 -2.06 -13.24 17.80
N GLU A 8 -2.44 -12.14 18.47
CA GLU A 8 -3.81 -11.58 18.52
C GLU A 8 -4.37 -11.12 17.16
N THR A 9 -3.85 -11.64 16.05
CA THR A 9 -4.14 -11.21 14.68
C THR A 9 -5.34 -11.95 14.10
N GLY A 10 -6.56 -11.63 14.53
CA GLY A 10 -7.74 -12.18 13.84
C GLY A 10 -9.13 -11.85 14.39
N GLN A 11 -9.27 -11.55 15.68
CA GLN A 11 -10.60 -11.28 16.24
C GLN A 11 -11.11 -9.90 15.79
N GLY A 12 -12.18 -9.90 14.98
CA GLY A 12 -12.91 -8.70 14.60
C GLY A 12 -13.50 -8.04 15.84
N ARG A 13 -13.08 -6.80 16.12
CA ARG A 13 -13.58 -5.99 17.24
C ARG A 13 -14.74 -5.14 16.76
N VAL A 14 -15.67 -4.82 17.67
CA VAL A 14 -16.80 -3.93 17.38
C VAL A 14 -16.51 -2.55 17.98
N ASN A 15 -16.73 -1.49 17.21
CA ASN A 15 -16.56 -0.12 17.69
C ASN A 15 -17.83 0.39 18.40
N GLN A 16 -17.75 1.56 19.03
CA GLN A 16 -18.90 2.19 19.74
C GLN A 16 -20.11 2.50 18.86
N LEU A 17 -19.97 2.44 17.53
CA LEU A 17 -21.05 2.64 16.55
C LEU A 17 -21.63 1.30 16.04
N GLY A 18 -21.21 0.16 16.61
CA GLY A 18 -21.69 -1.17 16.20
C GLY A 18 -21.10 -1.66 14.86
N GLY A 19 -19.96 -1.12 14.43
CA GLY A 19 -19.25 -1.51 13.21
C GLY A 19 -18.03 -2.39 13.49
N VAL A 20 -17.83 -3.42 12.66
CA VAL A 20 -16.74 -4.40 12.81
C VAL A 20 -15.44 -3.86 12.20
N PHE A 21 -14.32 -4.03 12.89
CA PHE A 21 -12.99 -3.66 12.43
C PHE A 21 -11.91 -4.63 12.92
N ILE A 22 -10.76 -4.68 12.24
CA ILE A 22 -9.62 -5.53 12.63
C ILE A 22 -8.43 -4.61 12.90
N ASN A 23 -7.85 -4.70 14.09
CA ASN A 23 -6.65 -3.92 14.45
C ASN A 23 -5.49 -4.21 13.49
N GLY A 24 -4.77 -3.16 13.08
CA GLY A 24 -3.63 -3.27 12.17
C GLY A 24 -3.98 -3.52 10.69
N ARG A 25 -5.25 -3.76 10.34
CA ARG A 25 -5.68 -3.93 8.93
C ARG A 25 -6.40 -2.67 8.41
N PRO A 26 -6.25 -2.33 7.12
CA PRO A 26 -7.02 -1.25 6.52
C PRO A 26 -8.52 -1.62 6.44
N LEU A 27 -9.38 -0.61 6.52
CA LEU A 27 -10.82 -0.75 6.32
C LEU A 27 -11.12 -1.34 4.91
N PRO A 28 -12.11 -2.25 4.74
CA PRO A 28 -12.41 -2.86 3.45
C PRO A 28 -12.64 -1.84 2.32
N ASN A 29 -12.15 -2.16 1.11
CA ASN A 29 -12.18 -1.23 -0.03
C ASN A 29 -13.61 -0.78 -0.40
N HIS A 30 -14.61 -1.66 -0.30
CA HIS A 30 -16.00 -1.31 -0.58
C HIS A 30 -16.54 -0.23 0.39
N ILE A 31 -16.18 -0.27 1.68
CA ILE A 31 -16.55 0.79 2.64
C ILE A 31 -15.78 2.09 2.35
N ARG A 32 -14.49 1.98 1.96
CA ARG A 32 -13.66 3.14 1.59
C ARG A 32 -14.23 3.87 0.36
N LEU A 33 -14.70 3.12 -0.64
CA LEU A 33 -15.44 3.64 -1.79
C LEU A 33 -16.74 4.31 -1.34
N LYS A 34 -17.55 3.64 -0.51
CA LYS A 34 -18.85 4.17 -0.07
C LYS A 34 -18.73 5.48 0.72
N ILE A 35 -17.68 5.64 1.53
CA ILE A 35 -17.36 6.91 2.21
C ILE A 35 -17.19 8.06 1.21
N VAL A 36 -16.45 7.83 0.11
CA VAL A 36 -16.19 8.84 -0.91
C VAL A 36 -17.44 9.12 -1.75
N GLU A 37 -18.16 8.07 -2.17
CA GLU A 37 -19.42 8.18 -2.92
C GLU A 37 -20.46 9.02 -2.15
N MET A 38 -20.65 8.74 -0.85
CA MET A 38 -21.57 9.50 -0.01
C MET A 38 -21.13 10.96 0.18
N ALA A 39 -19.83 11.22 0.31
CA ALA A 39 -19.31 12.58 0.42
C ALA A 39 -19.47 13.36 -0.90
N ALA A 40 -19.27 12.71 -2.05
CA ALA A 40 -19.52 13.28 -3.37
C ALA A 40 -21.02 13.59 -3.59
N ALA A 41 -21.92 12.79 -3.02
CA ALA A 41 -23.35 13.07 -2.95
C ALA A 41 -23.74 14.15 -1.91
N GLY A 42 -22.78 14.87 -1.32
CA GLY A 42 -23.02 15.97 -0.37
C GLY A 42 -23.39 15.52 1.06
N VAL A 43 -23.29 14.23 1.38
CA VAL A 43 -23.66 13.72 2.71
C VAL A 43 -22.61 14.14 3.75
N ARG A 44 -23.05 14.75 4.86
CA ARG A 44 -22.16 15.23 5.93
C ARG A 44 -21.35 14.07 6.55
N PRO A 45 -20.03 14.24 6.83
CA PRO A 45 -19.18 13.18 7.41
C PRO A 45 -19.71 12.53 8.70
N CYS A 46 -20.45 13.27 9.52
CA CYS A 46 -21.09 12.75 10.73
C CYS A 46 -22.24 11.78 10.44
N VAL A 47 -22.93 11.93 9.30
CA VAL A 47 -23.97 11.00 8.83
C VAL A 47 -23.32 9.76 8.21
N ILE A 48 -22.28 9.94 7.40
CA ILE A 48 -21.48 8.83 6.82
C ILE A 48 -20.95 7.92 7.94
N SER A 49 -20.37 8.51 8.99
CA SER A 49 -19.86 7.80 10.16
C SER A 49 -20.91 6.92 10.84
N ARG A 50 -22.14 7.43 11.00
CA ARG A 50 -23.26 6.66 11.60
C ARG A 50 -23.80 5.57 10.68
N GLN A 51 -24.02 5.87 9.40
CA GLN A 51 -24.61 4.91 8.46
C GLN A 51 -23.68 3.74 8.15
N LEU A 52 -22.39 4.02 7.92
CA LEU A 52 -21.38 2.98 7.66
C LEU A 52 -20.80 2.38 8.95
N ARG A 53 -21.21 2.89 10.13
CA ARG A 53 -20.69 2.50 11.45
C ARG A 53 -19.17 2.57 11.56
N VAL A 54 -18.57 3.57 10.91
CA VAL A 54 -17.12 3.85 10.87
C VAL A 54 -16.82 5.06 11.74
N SER A 55 -15.72 5.06 12.50
CA SER A 55 -15.37 6.20 13.37
C SER A 55 -15.13 7.48 12.56
N HIS A 56 -15.57 8.63 13.10
CA HIS A 56 -15.47 9.93 12.42
C HIS A 56 -14.04 10.27 11.98
N GLY A 57 -13.03 9.96 12.82
CA GLY A 57 -11.62 10.15 12.47
C GLY A 57 -11.11 9.25 11.34
N CYS A 58 -11.74 8.09 11.11
CA CYS A 58 -11.43 7.24 9.95
C CYS A 58 -12.07 7.81 8.67
N VAL A 59 -13.32 8.27 8.74
CA VAL A 59 -14.01 8.96 7.63
C VAL A 59 -13.21 10.19 7.19
N SER A 60 -12.86 11.08 8.13
CA SER A 60 -12.05 12.27 7.87
C SER A 60 -10.71 11.94 7.22
N LYS A 61 -9.97 10.94 7.74
CA LYS A 61 -8.67 10.49 7.20
C LYS A 61 -8.77 9.89 5.78
N ILE A 62 -9.92 9.32 5.41
CA ILE A 62 -10.16 8.81 4.06
C ILE A 62 -10.46 9.96 3.10
N LEU A 63 -11.33 10.88 3.49
CA LEU A 63 -11.70 12.04 2.66
C LEU A 63 -10.51 12.98 2.42
N ASN A 64 -9.68 13.25 3.44
CA ASN A 64 -8.48 14.07 3.29
C ASN A 64 -7.51 13.47 2.27
N ARG A 65 -7.18 12.18 2.39
CA ARG A 65 -6.34 11.47 1.41
C ARG A 65 -6.94 11.49 0.00
N TYR A 66 -8.27 11.38 -0.11
CA TYR A 66 -8.94 11.41 -1.40
C TYR A 66 -8.82 12.79 -2.06
N GLN A 67 -8.92 13.88 -1.31
CA GLN A 67 -8.67 15.24 -1.81
C GLN A 67 -7.20 15.48 -2.19
N GLU A 68 -6.25 14.92 -1.42
CA GLU A 68 -4.81 15.06 -1.67
C GLU A 68 -4.28 14.24 -2.86
N THR A 69 -4.87 13.07 -3.13
CA THR A 69 -4.28 12.07 -4.06
C THR A 69 -5.25 11.45 -5.07
N GLY A 70 -6.56 11.70 -4.95
CA GLY A 70 -7.60 10.97 -5.70
C GLY A 70 -7.71 9.47 -5.38
N SER A 71 -6.87 8.91 -4.50
CA SER A 71 -6.75 7.47 -4.32
C SER A 71 -7.54 6.95 -3.11
N ILE A 72 -8.48 6.05 -3.38
CA ILE A 72 -9.24 5.33 -2.36
C ILE A 72 -8.45 4.16 -1.77
N ARG A 73 -7.34 3.72 -2.36
CA ARG A 73 -6.55 2.58 -1.86
C ARG A 73 -5.90 2.91 -0.50
N PRO A 74 -5.74 1.95 0.43
CA PRO A 74 -4.86 2.17 1.56
C PRO A 74 -3.44 2.40 1.05
N GLY A 75 -2.73 3.41 1.60
CA GLY A 75 -1.31 3.56 1.34
C GLY A 75 -0.54 2.32 1.80
N VAL A 76 0.60 2.03 1.18
CA VAL A 76 1.40 0.84 1.48
C VAL A 76 1.93 0.90 2.91
N ILE A 77 1.25 0.22 3.82
CA ILE A 77 1.71 0.02 5.20
C ILE A 77 2.73 -1.11 5.18
N GLY A 78 4.00 -0.79 5.43
CA GLY A 78 5.05 -1.80 5.57
C GLY A 78 5.94 -2.00 4.35
N GLY A 79 6.35 -0.92 3.68
CA GLY A 79 7.65 -0.91 3.03
C GLY A 79 8.72 -0.51 4.05
N SER A 80 9.59 -1.43 4.49
CA SER A 80 10.90 -0.98 4.93
C SER A 80 11.57 -0.34 3.72
N LYS A 81 12.12 0.88 3.87
CA LYS A 81 13.06 1.38 2.85
C LYS A 81 14.09 0.27 2.64
N PRO A 82 14.31 -0.24 1.41
CA PRO A 82 15.39 -1.18 1.18
C PRO A 82 16.66 -0.54 1.75
N LYS A 83 17.28 -1.23 2.72
CA LYS A 83 18.36 -0.66 3.51
C LYS A 83 19.46 -0.27 2.54
N VAL A 84 19.63 1.05 2.35
CA VAL A 84 20.18 1.63 1.11
C VAL A 84 21.57 1.06 0.83
N THR A 85 21.59 0.03 0.00
CA THR A 85 22.70 -0.20 -0.90
C THR A 85 22.59 0.97 -1.87
N THR A 86 23.61 1.81 -1.94
CA THR A 86 23.58 3.01 -2.79
C THR A 86 23.23 2.58 -4.23
N PRO A 87 22.36 3.32 -4.95
CA PRO A 87 21.91 2.91 -6.28
C PRO A 87 23.09 2.75 -7.26
N ASP A 88 24.18 3.49 -7.06
CA ASP A 88 25.46 3.32 -7.75
C ASP A 88 26.07 1.91 -7.60
N VAL A 89 25.97 1.30 -6.42
CA VAL A 89 26.48 -0.06 -6.15
C VAL A 89 25.59 -1.09 -6.82
N GLU A 90 24.26 -0.92 -6.79
CA GLU A 90 23.33 -1.81 -7.49
C GLU A 90 23.56 -1.75 -9.01
N LYS A 91 23.77 -0.55 -9.57
CA LYS A 91 24.13 -0.34 -10.97
C LYS A 91 25.46 -1.01 -11.32
N ARG A 92 26.51 -0.82 -10.51
CA ARG A 92 27.84 -1.41 -10.77
C ARG A 92 27.83 -2.94 -10.70
N ILE A 93 27.00 -3.53 -9.82
CA ILE A 93 26.75 -4.99 -9.76
C ILE A 93 26.13 -5.50 -11.07
N ASP A 94 25.15 -4.78 -11.61
CA ASP A 94 24.46 -5.13 -12.85
C ASP A 94 25.40 -4.99 -14.08
N ASP A 95 26.19 -3.91 -14.14
CA ASP A 95 27.21 -3.69 -15.17
C ASP A 95 28.23 -4.86 -15.21
N TYR A 96 28.77 -5.29 -14.06
CA TYR A 96 29.69 -6.43 -14.02
C TYR A 96 29.06 -7.76 -14.46
N LYS A 97 27.76 -7.96 -14.20
CA LYS A 97 27.06 -9.17 -14.63
C LYS A 97 26.77 -9.16 -16.14
N LYS A 98 26.54 -7.98 -16.72
CA LYS A 98 26.42 -7.78 -18.16
C LYS A 98 27.76 -7.99 -18.88
N GLU A 99 28.85 -7.47 -18.32
CA GLU A 99 30.22 -7.70 -18.82
C GLU A 99 30.58 -9.19 -18.81
N ASN A 100 30.25 -9.91 -17.74
CA ASN A 100 30.54 -11.34 -17.60
C ASN A 100 29.39 -12.10 -16.93
N PRO A 101 28.48 -12.76 -17.68
CA PRO A 101 27.37 -13.51 -17.09
C PRO A 101 27.85 -14.73 -16.28
N GLY A 102 29.09 -15.19 -16.47
CA GLY A 102 29.72 -16.24 -15.66
C GLY A 102 30.19 -15.79 -14.27
N VAL A 103 30.32 -14.49 -14.00
CA VAL A 103 30.93 -13.98 -12.75
C VAL A 103 30.12 -14.36 -11.51
N PHE A 104 30.83 -14.77 -10.45
CA PHE A 104 30.25 -15.15 -9.17
C PHE A 104 30.03 -13.92 -8.26
N SER A 105 29.04 -14.02 -7.37
CA SER A 105 28.67 -12.93 -6.45
C SER A 105 29.79 -12.52 -5.47
N TRP A 106 30.79 -13.37 -5.24
CA TRP A 106 31.97 -13.03 -4.43
C TRP A 106 33.02 -12.24 -5.25
N GLU A 107 33.21 -12.57 -6.53
CA GLU A 107 34.11 -11.83 -7.43
C GLU A 107 33.58 -10.41 -7.67
N ILE A 108 32.27 -10.26 -7.81
CA ILE A 108 31.61 -8.94 -7.85
C ILE A 108 31.93 -8.13 -6.58
N ARG A 109 31.88 -8.75 -5.39
CA ARG A 109 32.20 -8.08 -4.12
C ARG A 109 33.65 -7.63 -4.07
N ASP A 110 34.58 -8.50 -4.44
CA ASP A 110 36.01 -8.17 -4.47
C ASP A 110 36.33 -7.09 -5.50
N ARG A 111 35.67 -7.10 -6.67
CA ARG A 111 35.82 -6.05 -7.69
C ARG A 111 35.28 -4.70 -7.22
N LEU A 112 34.13 -4.66 -6.53
CA LEU A 112 33.60 -3.44 -5.89
C LEU A 112 34.56 -2.83 -4.86
N VAL A 113 35.20 -3.68 -4.03
CA VAL A 113 36.20 -3.24 -3.05
C VAL A 113 37.50 -2.80 -3.73
N LYS A 114 37.96 -3.53 -4.75
CA LYS A 114 39.20 -3.25 -5.49
C LYS A 114 39.12 -1.95 -6.30
N GLU A 115 37.96 -1.63 -6.88
CA GLU A 115 37.71 -0.36 -7.58
C GLU A 115 37.37 0.80 -6.62
N GLY A 116 37.38 0.58 -5.30
CA GLY A 116 37.11 1.63 -4.31
C GLY A 116 35.66 2.12 -4.25
N VAL A 117 34.74 1.45 -4.94
CA VAL A 117 33.31 1.80 -4.98
C VAL A 117 32.65 1.61 -3.61
N VAL A 118 33.13 0.62 -2.83
CA VAL A 118 32.61 0.31 -1.49
C VAL A 118 33.75 -0.16 -0.58
N ASP A 119 33.80 0.32 0.66
CA ASP A 119 34.73 -0.18 1.67
C ASP A 119 34.39 -1.62 2.11
N LYS A 120 35.37 -2.38 2.62
CA LYS A 120 35.18 -3.76 3.10
C LYS A 120 34.04 -3.90 4.13
N ALA A 121 33.83 -2.88 4.98
CA ALA A 121 32.79 -2.85 6.00
C ALA A 121 31.41 -2.47 5.45
N SER A 122 31.33 -1.69 4.36
CA SER A 122 30.08 -1.30 3.71
C SER A 122 29.70 -2.21 2.53
N ALA A 123 30.60 -3.10 2.09
CA ALA A 123 30.38 -4.00 0.97
C ALA A 123 29.16 -4.92 1.20
N PRO A 124 28.20 -4.98 0.26
CA PRO A 124 27.03 -5.84 0.39
C PRO A 124 27.44 -7.32 0.51
N SER A 125 26.68 -8.09 1.29
CA SER A 125 26.93 -9.52 1.44
C SER A 125 26.77 -10.25 0.09
N VAL A 126 27.46 -11.38 -0.07
CA VAL A 126 27.34 -12.25 -1.27
C VAL A 126 25.87 -12.62 -1.52
N SER A 127 25.09 -12.87 -0.46
CA SER A 127 23.64 -13.13 -0.53
C SER A 127 22.82 -11.91 -0.94
N SER A 128 23.25 -10.70 -0.58
CA SER A 128 22.63 -9.44 -1.02
C SER A 128 22.87 -9.23 -2.52
N ILE A 129 24.10 -9.43 -2.99
CA ILE A 129 24.47 -9.35 -4.42
C ILE A 129 23.63 -10.36 -5.23
N SER A 130 23.57 -11.63 -4.80
CA SER A 130 22.72 -12.65 -5.44
C SER A 130 21.22 -12.32 -5.43
N ARG A 131 20.75 -11.45 -4.51
CA ARG A 131 19.36 -10.97 -4.49
C ARG A 131 19.12 -9.85 -5.50
N ILE A 132 20.08 -8.93 -5.64
CA ILE A 132 20.07 -7.84 -6.62
C ILE A 132 20.12 -8.43 -8.04
N LEU A 133 21.06 -9.35 -8.30
CA LEU A 133 21.26 -10.01 -9.59
C LEU A 133 20.06 -10.83 -10.09
N ARG A 134 19.20 -11.29 -9.18
CA ARG A 134 17.97 -12.03 -9.54
C ARG A 134 16.76 -11.11 -9.78
N GLY A 135 17.00 -9.81 -9.90
CA GLY A 135 15.98 -8.78 -9.87
C GLY A 135 15.43 -8.63 -8.46
N GLY A 136 15.85 -7.59 -7.73
CA GLY A 136 15.37 -7.27 -6.38
C GLY A 136 13.85 -6.98 -6.26
N LYS A 137 13.10 -7.14 -7.35
CA LYS A 137 11.67 -6.93 -7.49
C LYS A 137 10.88 -8.17 -7.07
N ARG A 138 10.63 -8.29 -5.76
CA ARG A 138 9.38 -8.91 -5.26
C ARG A 138 8.29 -7.84 -5.18
N ASP A 139 8.05 -7.13 -6.28
CA ASP A 139 6.83 -6.34 -6.44
C ASP A 139 5.87 -7.13 -7.33
N ASP A 140 4.62 -7.14 -6.88
CA ASP A 140 3.45 -7.59 -7.63
C ASP A 140 3.46 -9.08 -8.07
N ASP A 141 3.09 -9.94 -7.13
CA ASP A 141 2.29 -11.12 -7.47
C ASP A 141 0.81 -10.68 -7.37
N PRO A 142 0.12 -10.35 -8.49
CA PRO A 142 -1.22 -9.76 -8.47
C PRO A 142 -2.33 -10.75 -8.07
N ARG A 143 -1.99 -11.92 -7.51
CA ARG A 143 -2.93 -13.02 -7.22
C ARG A 143 -3.15 -13.29 -5.73
N LYS A 144 -2.81 -12.35 -4.84
CA LYS A 144 -3.11 -12.45 -3.40
C LYS A 144 -4.00 -11.30 -2.91
N ASP A 145 -5.20 -11.25 -3.48
CA ASP A 145 -6.35 -10.66 -2.83
C ASP A 145 -6.66 -11.40 -1.53
N HIS A 146 -6.08 -10.92 -0.43
CA HIS A 146 -6.49 -11.27 0.93
C HIS A 146 -7.76 -10.50 1.34
N SER A 147 -8.74 -10.41 0.43
CA SER A 147 -10.07 -9.86 0.71
C SER A 147 -10.93 -10.90 1.44
N ILE A 148 -11.91 -10.41 2.20
CA ILE A 148 -12.82 -11.23 3.01
C ILE A 148 -13.78 -12.04 2.11
N ASP A 149 -14.01 -11.59 0.86
CA ASP A 149 -14.75 -12.31 -0.19
C ASP A 149 -14.30 -13.77 -0.38
N GLY A 150 -13.00 -14.07 -0.19
CA GLY A 150 -12.50 -15.45 -0.31
C GLY A 150 -12.92 -16.41 0.81
N ILE A 151 -13.62 -15.92 1.85
CA ILE A 151 -14.04 -16.71 3.03
C ILE A 151 -15.57 -16.91 3.07
N LEU A 152 -16.34 -16.07 2.38
CA LEU A 152 -17.80 -16.16 2.31
C LEU A 152 -18.23 -16.31 0.86
N GLY A 153 -18.57 -17.54 0.48
CA GLY A 153 -18.78 -17.92 -0.92
C GLY A 153 -19.96 -17.22 -1.61
N GLU A 154 -19.77 -17.01 -2.92
CA GLU A 154 -20.76 -17.20 -3.98
C GLU A 154 -22.18 -16.64 -3.77
N CYS A 155 -22.41 -15.44 -4.30
CA CYS A 155 -23.70 -15.04 -4.86
C CYS A 155 -23.47 -14.52 -6.30
N PRO A 156 -23.90 -15.25 -7.35
CA PRO A 156 -23.64 -14.85 -8.74
C PRO A 156 -24.66 -13.84 -9.27
N THR A 157 -24.30 -13.23 -10.41
CA THR A 157 -25.14 -12.40 -11.31
C THR A 157 -25.64 -11.04 -10.79
N VAL A 158 -25.07 -9.95 -11.32
CA VAL A 158 -25.73 -9.20 -12.40
C VAL A 158 -24.75 -8.49 -13.34
N LEU A 159 -25.13 -8.51 -14.62
CA LEU A 159 -24.48 -7.92 -15.80
C LEU A 159 -25.31 -6.70 -16.25
N ILE A 160 -24.77 -5.63 -16.84
CA ILE A 160 -23.37 -5.31 -17.19
C ILE A 160 -23.21 -3.76 -17.31
N HIS A 161 -22.12 -3.31 -17.92
CA HIS A 161 -21.87 -1.99 -18.53
C HIS A 161 -23.10 -1.17 -19.00
N CYS A 162 -23.02 0.15 -18.86
CA CYS A 162 -22.59 0.97 -20.00
C CYS A 162 -22.02 2.35 -19.63
N LEU A 163 -21.04 2.79 -20.42
CA LEU A 163 -20.36 4.09 -20.38
C LEU A 163 -21.37 5.23 -20.62
N HIS A 164 -21.07 6.45 -20.13
CA HIS A 164 -20.58 7.58 -20.94
C HIS A 164 -20.18 8.79 -20.04
N SER A 165 -19.27 9.61 -20.57
CA SER A 165 -18.37 10.60 -19.92
C SER A 165 -18.97 11.75 -19.05
N PRO A 166 -18.14 12.41 -18.22
CA PRO A 166 -18.39 13.73 -17.60
C PRO A 166 -18.03 14.87 -18.60
N PRO A 167 -17.93 16.19 -18.23
CA PRO A 167 -18.25 16.88 -16.97
C PRO A 167 -19.15 18.14 -17.15
N HIS A 168 -19.63 18.77 -16.05
CA HIS A 168 -19.61 20.24 -15.99
C HIS A 168 -19.65 20.86 -14.58
N THR A 169 -18.81 21.89 -14.45
CA THR A 169 -18.58 22.81 -13.33
C THR A 169 -19.84 23.47 -12.72
N ALA A 170 -19.84 23.66 -11.40
CA ALA A 170 -20.57 24.73 -10.72
C ALA A 170 -19.72 25.32 -9.56
N PRO A 171 -19.75 26.65 -9.32
CA PRO A 171 -18.74 27.32 -8.50
C PRO A 171 -19.08 27.43 -7.01
N ILE A 172 -18.04 27.74 -6.22
CA ILE A 172 -18.08 27.98 -4.78
C ILE A 172 -18.69 29.36 -4.51
N VAL A 173 -19.75 29.44 -3.71
CA VAL A 173 -20.32 30.73 -3.24
C VAL A 173 -19.59 31.21 -1.98
N PRO A 174 -19.06 32.45 -1.94
CA PRO A 174 -18.56 33.04 -0.70
C PRO A 174 -19.71 33.63 0.11
N HIS A 175 -19.89 33.17 1.35
CA HIS A 175 -20.84 33.77 2.29
C HIS A 175 -20.37 35.15 2.74
N THR A 176 -21.15 36.19 2.46
CA THR A 176 -20.96 37.53 3.03
C THR A 176 -21.53 37.59 4.46
N LEU A 177 -20.83 38.27 5.35
CA LEU A 177 -21.24 38.50 6.75
C LEU A 177 -22.05 39.81 6.84
N PRO A 178 -23.20 39.87 7.55
CA PRO A 178 -23.86 41.13 7.89
C PRO A 178 -23.24 41.78 9.16
N PRO A 179 -23.47 43.09 9.40
CA PRO A 179 -22.89 43.86 10.51
C PRO A 179 -23.54 43.58 11.87
#